data_AF-A0AAN7C1A9-F1
#
_entry.id   AF-A0AAN7C1A9-F1
#
_cell.length_a   1.000
_cell.length_b   1.000
_cell.length_c   1.000
_cell.angle_alpha   90.00
_cell.angle_beta   90.00
_cell.angle_gamma   90.00
#
_symmetry.space_group_name_H-M   'P 1'
#
loop_
_entity.id
_entity.type
_entity.pdbx_description
1 polymer ?
#
loop_
_entity_poly.entity_id
_entity_poly.type
_entity_poly.pdbx_seq_one_letter_code
_entity_poly.pdbx_strand_id
1 'polypeptide(L)'
;KAKRRVIGFGCKVPFERLPKLVEDGFERLGRIFEKGDRRVLDHYQAARNLLERCLGDPLYDLMMMLTLTVAASSATPQVAPGSRGFSAAARRKEPELLAANMVTRMLWFMRPQSFPWDADEKGVLRVSEMTKKIEHKGVNNRVLRALGWIDVQGRRDSPRNSECSLRPAEELYKLRQELLSLRKEPEAFILKVFRSADKVWVDRCSSIVVDR
;
A
#
# COMPACT_ATOMS: atom_id res chain seq x y z
N LYS A 1 25.01 21.58 15.73
CA LYS A 1 25.09 20.51 14.70
C LYS A 1 23.65 20.08 14.38
N ALA A 2 23.20 20.20 13.13
CA ALA A 2 21.87 19.70 12.74
C ALA A 2 21.82 18.18 12.97
N LYS A 3 20.78 17.69 13.64
CA LYS A 3 20.59 16.24 13.83
C LYS A 3 20.41 15.58 12.47
N ARG A 4 21.10 14.47 12.23
CA ARG A 4 20.95 13.70 10.98
C ARG A 4 19.58 13.02 11.04
N ARG A 5 18.70 13.31 10.08
CA ARG A 5 17.35 12.72 10.02
C ARG A 5 17.32 11.54 9.04
N VAL A 6 16.52 10.53 9.33
CA VAL A 6 16.35 9.34 8.48
C VAL A 6 14.88 8.91 8.42
N ILE A 7 14.54 8.10 7.41
CA ILE A 7 13.23 7.42 7.35
C ILE A 7 13.21 6.24 8.31
N GLY A 8 12.30 6.31 9.28
CA GLY A 8 12.05 5.30 10.31
C GLY A 8 10.64 4.72 10.19
N PHE A 9 10.54 3.42 9.95
CA PHE A 9 9.27 2.69 9.85
C PHE A 9 8.87 1.96 11.15
N GLY A 10 9.50 2.30 12.27
CA GLY A 10 9.30 1.61 13.56
C GLY A 10 9.84 0.17 13.62
N CYS A 11 10.54 -0.26 12.56
CA CYS A 11 11.20 -1.56 12.47
C CYS A 11 12.40 -1.50 11.50
N LYS A 12 13.24 -2.53 11.53
CA LYS A 12 14.40 -2.66 10.64
C LYS A 12 13.94 -2.87 9.20
N VAL A 13 14.69 -2.32 8.25
CA VAL A 13 14.53 -2.57 6.81
C VAL A 13 15.85 -3.14 6.27
N PRO A 14 15.87 -4.25 5.51
CA PRO A 14 14.74 -5.07 5.07
C PRO A 14 13.85 -5.57 6.21
N PHE A 15 12.55 -5.70 5.94
CA PHE A 15 11.56 -5.98 6.97
C PHE A 15 11.65 -7.46 7.37
N GLU A 16 12.07 -7.71 8.61
CA GLU A 16 12.20 -9.06 9.19
C GLU A 16 10.91 -9.51 9.89
N ARG A 17 9.95 -8.61 10.05
CA ARG A 17 8.63 -8.85 10.65
C ARG A 17 7.59 -7.93 10.04
N LEU A 18 6.32 -8.28 10.21
CA LEU A 18 5.21 -7.41 9.82
C LEU A 18 5.27 -6.08 10.60
N PRO A 19 5.21 -4.91 9.94
CA PRO A 19 5.13 -3.65 10.64
C PRO A 19 3.86 -3.54 11.49
N LYS A 20 3.98 -3.06 12.72
CA LYS A 20 2.87 -2.97 13.68
C LYS A 20 1.62 -2.27 13.12
N LEU A 21 1.80 -1.19 12.35
CA LEU A 21 0.67 -0.48 11.74
C LEU A 21 -0.16 -1.38 10.80
N VAL A 22 0.49 -2.29 10.09
CA VAL A 22 -0.18 -3.23 9.17
C VAL A 22 -0.83 -4.35 9.98
N GLU A 23 -0.14 -4.88 10.99
CA GLU A 23 -0.66 -5.89 11.91
C GLU A 23 -1.93 -5.42 12.63
N ASP A 24 -1.87 -4.26 13.29
CA ASP A 24 -3.01 -3.60 13.96
C ASP A 24 -4.18 -3.41 12.98
N GLY A 25 -3.89 -3.09 11.72
CA GLY A 25 -4.87 -2.94 10.65
C GLY A 25 -5.62 -4.24 10.34
N PHE A 26 -4.91 -5.36 10.21
CA PHE A 26 -5.54 -6.67 9.99
C PHE A 26 -6.31 -7.15 11.22
N GLU A 27 -5.80 -6.95 12.43
CA GLU A 27 -6.53 -7.28 13.66
C GLU A 27 -7.84 -6.50 13.76
N ARG A 28 -7.79 -5.20 13.44
CA ARG A 28 -8.97 -4.34 13.47
C ARG A 28 -9.98 -4.75 12.40
N LEU A 29 -9.54 -5.08 11.18
CA LEU A 29 -10.42 -5.64 10.15
C LEU A 29 -11.04 -6.97 10.61
N GLY A 30 -10.26 -7.81 11.31
CA GLY A 30 -10.74 -9.03 11.96
C GLY A 30 -11.93 -8.76 12.86
N ARG A 31 -11.80 -7.81 13.79
CA ARG A 31 -12.87 -7.42 14.72
C ARG A 31 -14.08 -6.81 14.02
N ILE A 32 -13.87 -5.98 12.98
CA ILE A 32 -14.95 -5.35 12.21
C ILE A 32 -15.82 -6.40 11.51
N PHE A 33 -15.21 -7.45 10.96
CA PHE A 33 -15.90 -8.47 10.17
C PHE A 33 -16.16 -9.78 10.94
N GLU A 34 -15.84 -9.85 12.23
CA GLU A 34 -16.07 -11.03 13.09
C GLU A 34 -17.54 -11.47 13.08
N LYS A 35 -18.47 -10.51 13.15
CA LYS A 35 -19.92 -10.74 13.09
C LYS A 35 -20.53 -10.41 11.72
N GLY A 36 -19.68 -10.20 10.70
CA GLY A 36 -20.06 -9.75 9.37
C GLY A 36 -20.03 -10.86 8.31
N ASP A 37 -19.86 -10.47 7.04
CA ASP A 37 -19.67 -11.41 5.93
C ASP A 37 -18.35 -12.19 6.13
N ARG A 38 -18.48 -13.48 6.48
CA ARG A 38 -17.33 -14.33 6.79
C ARG A 38 -16.32 -14.42 5.64
N ARG A 39 -16.79 -14.31 4.40
CA ARG A 39 -15.93 -14.39 3.21
C ARG A 39 -14.99 -13.18 3.10
N VAL A 40 -15.42 -12.01 3.59
CA VAL A 40 -14.56 -10.81 3.70
C VAL A 40 -13.47 -11.05 4.73
N LEU A 41 -13.83 -11.62 5.89
CA LEU A 41 -12.89 -11.94 6.95
C LEU A 41 -11.84 -12.94 6.45
N ASP A 42 -12.28 -14.04 5.82
CA ASP A 42 -11.40 -15.07 5.29
C ASP A 42 -10.45 -14.50 4.20
N HIS A 43 -10.89 -13.50 3.42
CA HIS A 43 -10.04 -12.81 2.44
C HIS A 43 -8.91 -12.02 3.11
N TYR A 44 -9.21 -11.29 4.18
CA TYR A 44 -8.17 -10.59 4.94
C TYR A 44 -7.24 -11.56 5.67
N GLN A 45 -7.76 -12.69 6.17
CA GLN A 45 -6.92 -13.74 6.77
C GLN A 45 -5.98 -14.36 5.73
N ALA A 46 -6.47 -14.65 4.52
CA ALA A 46 -5.63 -15.13 3.42
C ALA A 46 -4.53 -14.12 3.07
N ALA A 47 -4.87 -12.82 2.99
CA ALA A 47 -3.89 -11.76 2.76
C ALA A 47 -2.85 -11.66 3.88
N ARG A 48 -3.26 -11.71 5.16
CA ARG A 48 -2.34 -11.68 6.31
C ARG A 48 -1.38 -12.87 6.30
N ASN A 49 -1.91 -14.08 6.13
CA ASN A 49 -1.11 -15.30 6.09
C ASN A 49 -0.10 -15.28 4.93
N LEU A 50 -0.47 -14.67 3.80
CA LEU A 50 0.43 -14.50 2.66
C LEU A 50 1.55 -13.49 2.96
N LEU A 51 1.28 -12.40 3.69
CA LEU A 51 2.30 -11.41 4.05
C LEU A 51 3.45 -12.01 4.84
N GLU A 52 3.16 -12.88 5.81
CA GLU A 52 4.19 -13.55 6.61
C GLU A 52 5.09 -14.44 5.74
N ARG A 53 4.51 -15.11 4.74
CA ARG A 53 5.26 -15.93 3.78
C ARG A 53 6.08 -15.10 2.78
N CYS A 54 5.79 -13.81 2.64
CA CYS A 54 6.52 -12.89 1.78
C CYS A 54 7.71 -12.21 2.48
N LEU A 55 7.95 -12.46 3.78
CA LEU A 55 9.14 -11.95 4.46
C LEU A 55 10.41 -12.42 3.75
N GLY A 56 11.35 -11.49 3.57
CA GLY A 56 12.58 -11.72 2.79
C GLY A 56 12.44 -11.51 1.27
N ASP A 57 11.23 -11.36 0.73
CA ASP A 57 11.03 -10.98 -0.67
C ASP A 57 11.31 -9.48 -0.86
N PRO A 58 12.18 -9.06 -1.81
CA PRO A 58 12.40 -7.64 -2.09
C PRO A 58 11.12 -6.86 -2.44
N LEU A 59 10.15 -7.46 -3.13
CA LEU A 59 8.88 -6.79 -3.45
C LEU A 59 8.02 -6.58 -2.21
N TYR A 60 8.14 -7.44 -1.20
CA TYR A 60 7.51 -7.22 0.10
C TYR A 60 8.07 -5.96 0.76
N ASP A 61 9.40 -5.79 0.76
CA ASP A 61 10.01 -4.57 1.32
C ASP A 61 9.50 -3.31 0.64
N LEU A 62 9.44 -3.33 -0.70
CA LEU A 62 8.91 -2.20 -1.46
C LEU A 62 7.45 -1.93 -1.11
N MET A 63 6.62 -2.96 -1.07
CA MET A 63 5.20 -2.85 -0.70
C MET A 63 5.03 -2.23 0.69
N MET A 64 5.83 -2.64 1.67
CA MET A 64 5.82 -2.07 3.02
C MET A 64 6.30 -0.62 3.03
N MET A 65 7.41 -0.29 2.36
CA MET A 65 7.92 1.10 2.29
C MET A 65 6.86 2.05 1.69
N LEU A 66 6.22 1.66 0.59
CA LEU A 66 5.18 2.46 -0.04
C LEU A 66 3.95 2.61 0.86
N THR A 67 3.47 1.49 1.43
CA THR A 67 2.28 1.49 2.28
C THR A 67 2.46 2.34 3.53
N LEU A 68 3.57 2.14 4.25
CA LEU A 68 3.83 2.86 5.49
C LEU A 68 4.03 4.35 5.24
N THR A 69 4.65 4.74 4.13
CA THR A 69 4.79 6.15 3.75
C THR A 69 3.43 6.79 3.46
N VAL A 70 2.56 6.11 2.72
CA VAL A 70 1.21 6.62 2.43
C VAL A 70 0.36 6.73 3.70
N ALA A 71 0.43 5.72 4.58
CA ALA A 71 -0.32 5.70 5.83
C ALA A 71 0.22 6.69 6.89
N ALA A 72 1.51 7.03 6.84
CA ALA A 72 2.13 8.04 7.70
C ALA A 72 1.63 9.46 7.44
N SER A 73 1.11 9.73 6.24
CA SER A 73 0.62 11.04 5.84
C SER A 73 -0.52 11.54 6.76
N SER A 74 -0.42 12.79 7.19
CA SER A 74 -1.42 13.47 8.02
C SER A 74 -2.75 13.70 7.30
N ALA A 75 -2.81 13.55 5.98
CA ALA A 75 -4.04 13.41 5.20
C ALA A 75 -3.94 12.22 4.26
N THR A 76 -5.07 11.57 3.94
CA THR A 76 -5.06 10.42 3.04
C THR A 76 -4.68 10.87 1.62
N PRO A 77 -3.54 10.39 1.07
CA PRO A 77 -3.19 10.65 -0.31
C PRO A 77 -4.19 9.97 -1.24
N GLN A 78 -4.68 10.71 -2.23
CA GLN A 78 -5.61 10.21 -3.23
C GLN A 78 -5.19 10.67 -4.63
N VAL A 79 -5.72 10.01 -5.66
CA VAL A 79 -5.52 10.39 -7.05
C VAL A 79 -6.89 10.55 -7.69
N ALA A 80 -7.23 11.76 -8.14
CA ALA A 80 -8.52 12.07 -8.76
C ALA A 80 -8.67 11.38 -10.15
N PRO A 81 -9.90 11.19 -10.67
CA PRO A 81 -10.10 10.69 -12.03
C PRO A 81 -9.40 11.63 -13.04
N GLY A 82 -8.80 11.07 -14.09
CA GLY A 82 -8.03 11.84 -15.08
C GLY A 82 -6.67 12.37 -14.59
N SER A 83 -6.37 12.30 -13.29
CA SER A 83 -5.10 12.76 -12.72
C SER A 83 -4.05 11.65 -12.64
N ARG A 84 -2.78 12.07 -12.62
CA ARG A 84 -1.61 11.23 -12.33
C ARG A 84 -0.90 11.60 -11.03
N GLY A 85 -1.19 12.77 -10.46
CA GLY A 85 -0.58 13.28 -9.24
C GLY A 85 -1.44 13.01 -8.00
N PHE A 86 -0.77 12.91 -6.86
CA PHE A 86 -1.45 12.83 -5.57
C PHE A 86 -2.01 14.19 -5.14
N SER A 87 -3.15 14.14 -4.46
CA SER A 87 -3.70 15.25 -3.68
C SER A 87 -4.13 14.75 -2.30
N ALA A 88 -4.34 15.66 -1.36
CA ALA A 88 -4.89 15.32 -0.05
C ALA A 88 -6.41 15.13 -0.14
N ALA A 89 -6.92 14.03 0.40
CA ALA A 89 -8.36 13.82 0.54
C ALA A 89 -8.95 14.75 1.61
N ALA A 90 -10.21 15.17 1.41
CA ALA A 90 -10.94 16.01 2.37
C ALA A 90 -11.15 15.33 3.73
N ARG A 91 -11.33 13.99 3.73
CA ARG A 91 -11.47 13.19 4.95
C ARG A 91 -10.32 12.22 5.08
N ARG A 92 -9.60 12.30 6.20
CA ARG A 92 -8.55 11.35 6.56
C ARG A 92 -9.17 9.98 6.88
N LYS A 93 -8.60 8.94 6.30
CA LYS A 93 -8.86 7.53 6.61
C LYS A 93 -7.99 7.08 7.78
N GLU A 94 -8.45 6.07 8.48
CA GLU A 94 -7.75 5.48 9.62
C GLU A 94 -6.47 4.80 9.11
N PRO A 95 -5.26 5.22 9.53
CA PRO A 95 -4.00 4.78 8.94
C PRO A 95 -3.79 3.27 8.90
N GLU A 96 -4.17 2.56 9.96
CA GLU A 96 -4.06 1.10 10.08
C GLU A 96 -4.98 0.38 9.10
N LEU A 97 -6.23 0.85 8.95
CA LEU A 97 -7.17 0.29 7.98
C LEU A 97 -6.72 0.61 6.55
N LEU A 98 -6.21 1.81 6.31
CA LEU A 98 -5.64 2.19 5.01
C LEU A 98 -4.47 1.28 4.67
N ALA A 99 -3.55 1.06 5.60
CA ALA A 99 -2.37 0.22 5.41
C ALA A 99 -2.74 -1.23 5.08
N ALA A 100 -3.62 -1.87 5.87
CA ALA A 100 -4.06 -3.24 5.62
C ALA A 100 -4.80 -3.38 4.27
N ASN A 101 -5.60 -2.39 3.89
CA ASN A 101 -6.27 -2.36 2.59
C ASN A 101 -5.30 -2.18 1.42
N MET A 102 -4.26 -1.35 1.60
CA MET A 102 -3.21 -1.15 0.59
C MET A 102 -2.45 -2.43 0.33
N VAL A 103 -1.93 -3.08 1.36
CA VAL A 103 -1.16 -4.33 1.21
C VAL A 103 -2.03 -5.44 0.63
N THR A 104 -3.30 -5.56 1.07
CA THR A 104 -4.24 -6.53 0.52
C THR A 104 -4.41 -6.33 -0.99
N ARG A 105 -4.63 -5.09 -1.43
CA ARG A 105 -4.81 -4.78 -2.85
C ARG A 105 -3.52 -4.96 -3.65
N MET A 106 -2.37 -4.59 -3.09
CA MET A 106 -1.06 -4.75 -3.73
C MET A 106 -0.71 -6.22 -3.91
N LEU A 107 -1.06 -7.07 -2.93
CA LEU A 107 -0.88 -8.53 -2.99
C LEU A 107 -1.68 -9.19 -4.11
N TRP A 108 -2.87 -8.69 -4.47
CA TRP A 108 -3.62 -9.23 -5.61
C TRP A 108 -2.77 -9.23 -6.88
N PHE A 109 -1.98 -8.18 -7.10
CA PHE A 109 -1.12 -8.10 -8.28
C PHE A 109 0.21 -8.84 -8.10
N MET A 110 0.76 -8.88 -6.88
CA MET A 110 2.04 -9.55 -6.58
C MET A 110 1.95 -11.07 -6.55
N ARG A 111 0.82 -11.61 -6.11
CA ARG A 111 0.54 -13.05 -5.93
C ARG A 111 -0.90 -13.37 -6.35
N PRO A 112 -1.28 -13.13 -7.63
CA PRO A 112 -2.66 -13.30 -8.09
C PRO A 112 -3.20 -14.71 -7.83
N GLN A 113 -2.37 -15.74 -7.93
CA GLN A 113 -2.73 -17.13 -7.69
C GLN A 113 -3.14 -17.45 -6.25
N SER A 114 -2.89 -16.55 -5.30
CA SER A 114 -3.25 -16.73 -3.88
C SER A 114 -4.65 -16.19 -3.54
N PHE A 115 -5.38 -15.65 -4.53
CA PHE A 115 -6.70 -15.04 -4.32
C PHE A 115 -7.72 -15.56 -5.34
N PRO A 116 -9.01 -15.65 -4.97
CA PRO A 116 -10.08 -16.01 -5.89
C PRO A 116 -10.41 -14.84 -6.82
N TRP A 117 -10.19 -15.02 -8.13
CA TRP A 117 -10.56 -14.04 -9.17
C TRP A 117 -11.93 -14.33 -9.77
N ASP A 118 -12.22 -15.60 -9.98
CA ASP A 118 -13.49 -16.11 -10.50
C ASP A 118 -14.46 -16.49 -9.36
N ALA A 119 -15.71 -16.76 -9.73
CA ALA A 119 -16.71 -17.18 -8.75
C ALA A 119 -16.45 -18.62 -8.29
N ASP A 120 -16.48 -18.85 -6.98
CA ASP A 120 -16.65 -20.17 -6.39
C ASP A 120 -17.91 -20.17 -5.51
N GLU A 121 -18.54 -21.33 -5.32
CA GLU A 121 -19.88 -21.36 -4.74
C GLU A 121 -19.92 -21.04 -3.23
N LYS A 122 -18.83 -21.23 -2.45
CA LYS A 122 -18.81 -21.02 -0.98
C LYS A 122 -17.43 -20.70 -0.37
N GLY A 123 -16.54 -20.02 -1.09
CA GLY A 123 -15.16 -19.75 -0.64
C GLY A 123 -14.89 -18.32 -0.15
N VAL A 124 -13.62 -17.95 -0.19
CA VAL A 124 -13.10 -16.60 0.12
C VAL A 124 -13.70 -15.57 -0.86
N LEU A 125 -14.01 -14.35 -0.40
CA LEU A 125 -14.70 -13.37 -1.25
C LEU A 125 -13.83 -12.98 -2.46
N ARG A 126 -14.36 -13.16 -3.68
CA ARG A 126 -13.60 -12.86 -4.90
C ARG A 126 -13.07 -11.42 -4.96
N VAL A 127 -11.91 -11.25 -5.61
CA VAL A 127 -11.20 -9.96 -5.73
C VAL A 127 -12.09 -8.86 -6.30
N SER A 128 -12.98 -9.16 -7.26
CA SER A 128 -13.89 -8.17 -7.86
C SER A 128 -14.93 -7.62 -6.87
N GLU A 129 -15.40 -8.45 -5.93
CA GLU A 129 -16.31 -8.05 -4.86
C GLU A 129 -15.57 -7.35 -3.73
N MET A 130 -14.41 -7.89 -3.36
CA MET A 130 -13.55 -7.27 -2.36
C MET A 130 -13.08 -5.88 -2.78
N THR A 131 -12.82 -5.67 -4.08
CA THR A 131 -12.50 -4.36 -4.65
C THR A 131 -13.55 -3.30 -4.29
N LYS A 132 -14.85 -3.64 -4.36
CA LYS A 132 -15.94 -2.72 -4.01
C LYS A 132 -15.93 -2.38 -2.51
N LYS A 133 -15.54 -3.33 -1.66
CA LYS A 133 -15.40 -3.13 -0.20
C LYS A 133 -14.19 -2.26 0.16
N ILE A 134 -13.11 -2.32 -0.62
CA ILE A 134 -11.86 -1.59 -0.35
C ILE A 134 -11.83 -0.19 -0.96
N GLU A 135 -12.45 0.02 -2.12
CA GLU A 135 -12.26 1.26 -2.91
C GLU A 135 -12.61 2.54 -2.14
N HIS A 136 -13.71 2.53 -1.37
CA HIS A 136 -14.13 3.67 -0.55
C HIS A 136 -13.26 3.88 0.71
N LYS A 137 -12.33 2.97 1.01
CA LYS A 137 -11.34 3.09 2.09
C LYS A 137 -10.09 3.88 1.66
N GLY A 138 -10.07 4.40 0.43
CA GLY A 138 -8.99 5.25 -0.09
C GLY A 138 -7.94 4.50 -0.91
N VAL A 139 -8.16 3.21 -1.18
CA VAL A 139 -7.22 2.36 -1.94
C VAL A 139 -7.87 1.92 -3.24
N ASN A 140 -7.47 2.55 -4.34
CA ASN A 140 -7.93 2.21 -5.69
C ASN A 140 -6.76 2.07 -6.67
N ASN A 141 -7.03 1.61 -7.89
CA ASN A 141 -5.97 1.37 -8.87
C ASN A 141 -5.26 2.65 -9.33
N ARG A 142 -5.89 3.83 -9.20
CA ARG A 142 -5.21 5.11 -9.51
C ARG A 142 -4.07 5.38 -8.51
N VAL A 143 -4.29 5.11 -7.22
CA VAL A 143 -3.26 5.20 -6.17
C VAL A 143 -2.12 4.24 -6.45
N LEU A 144 -2.42 2.96 -6.72
CA LEU A 144 -1.39 1.94 -7.01
C LEU A 144 -0.58 2.28 -8.27
N ARG A 145 -1.25 2.81 -9.31
CA ARG A 145 -0.59 3.31 -10.53
C ARG A 145 0.33 4.50 -10.24
N ALA A 146 -0.12 5.45 -9.41
CA ALA A 146 0.67 6.63 -9.06
C ALA A 146 1.91 6.28 -8.22
N LEU A 147 1.81 5.29 -7.33
CA LEU A 147 2.97 4.70 -6.65
C LEU A 147 3.89 3.93 -7.63
N GLY A 148 3.35 3.56 -8.80
CA GLY A 148 3.94 2.69 -9.81
C GLY A 148 4.17 1.27 -9.33
N TRP A 149 3.22 0.76 -8.56
CA TRP A 149 3.12 -0.65 -8.24
C TRP A 149 2.59 -1.47 -9.43
N ILE A 150 1.66 -0.87 -10.19
CA ILE A 150 0.99 -1.49 -11.32
C ILE A 150 1.15 -0.66 -12.58
N ASP A 151 1.09 -1.33 -13.71
CA ASP A 151 0.84 -0.71 -15.01
C ASP A 151 -0.62 -0.92 -15.41
N VAL A 152 -1.10 -0.02 -16.26
CA VAL A 152 -2.50 0.01 -16.67
C VAL A 152 -2.58 0.01 -18.18
N GLN A 153 -3.25 -1.00 -18.72
CA GLN A 153 -3.63 -1.09 -20.12
C GLN A 153 -5.04 -0.52 -20.29
N GLY A 154 -5.17 0.52 -21.11
CA GLY A 154 -6.45 1.16 -21.39
C GLY A 154 -6.49 2.64 -21.03
N ARG A 155 -7.61 3.27 -21.35
CA ARG A 155 -7.79 4.74 -21.26
C ARG A 155 -8.78 5.18 -20.19
N ARG A 156 -9.32 4.26 -19.38
CA ARG A 156 -10.25 4.60 -18.31
C ARG A 156 -9.58 5.46 -17.25
N ASP A 157 -10.29 6.49 -16.79
CA ASP A 157 -9.82 7.34 -15.70
C ASP A 157 -9.67 6.56 -14.39
N SER A 158 -10.59 5.61 -14.15
CA SER A 158 -10.55 4.66 -13.04
C SER A 158 -10.38 3.24 -13.58
N PRO A 159 -9.14 2.72 -13.61
CA PRO A 159 -8.84 1.40 -14.18
C PRO A 159 -9.46 0.25 -13.38
N ARG A 160 -10.00 -0.75 -14.07
CA ARG A 160 -10.43 -2.02 -13.44
C ARG A 160 -9.22 -2.91 -13.16
N ASN A 161 -9.35 -3.88 -12.25
CA ASN A 161 -8.25 -4.80 -11.97
C ASN A 161 -7.83 -5.60 -13.21
N SER A 162 -8.77 -5.97 -14.09
CA SER A 162 -8.50 -6.68 -15.35
C SER A 162 -7.70 -5.85 -16.37
N GLU A 163 -7.62 -4.54 -16.18
CA GLU A 163 -6.82 -3.61 -16.99
C GLU A 163 -5.44 -3.35 -16.37
N CYS A 164 -5.16 -3.95 -15.21
CA CYS A 164 -3.96 -3.71 -14.45
C CYS A 164 -3.10 -4.96 -14.38
N SER A 165 -1.79 -4.79 -14.51
CA SER A 165 -0.81 -5.84 -14.20
C SER A 165 0.19 -5.30 -13.19
N LEU A 166 0.83 -6.21 -12.44
CA LEU A 166 2.02 -5.83 -11.69
C LEU A 166 3.05 -5.24 -12.66
N ARG A 167 3.69 -4.14 -12.26
CA ARG A 167 4.81 -3.59 -13.02
C ARG A 167 5.95 -4.62 -13.11
N PRO A 168 6.76 -4.64 -14.20
CA PRO A 168 7.85 -5.59 -14.33
C PRO A 168 8.78 -5.59 -13.10
N ALA A 169 9.18 -6.79 -12.68
CA ALA A 169 9.92 -6.99 -11.43
C ALA A 169 11.22 -6.16 -11.39
N GLU A 170 11.95 -6.06 -12.50
CA GLU A 170 13.18 -5.26 -12.60
C GLU A 170 12.97 -3.78 -12.28
N GLU A 171 11.85 -3.18 -12.73
CA GLU A 171 11.52 -1.80 -12.41
C GLU A 171 11.16 -1.62 -10.94
N LEU A 172 10.46 -2.60 -10.36
CA LEU A 172 10.12 -2.60 -8.93
C LEU A 172 11.38 -2.78 -8.07
N TYR A 173 12.30 -3.66 -8.45
CA TYR A 173 13.58 -3.82 -7.76
C TYR A 173 14.42 -2.56 -7.85
N LYS A 174 14.47 -1.89 -9.01
CA LYS A 174 15.12 -0.59 -9.15
C LYS A 174 14.49 0.45 -8.21
N LEU A 175 13.17 0.56 -8.19
CA LEU A 175 12.48 1.49 -7.29
C LEU A 175 12.78 1.19 -5.81
N ARG A 176 12.81 -0.09 -5.43
CA ARG A 176 13.20 -0.51 -4.07
C ARG A 176 14.61 -0.04 -3.73
N GLN A 177 15.59 -0.27 -4.60
CA GLN A 177 16.98 0.12 -4.36
C GLN A 177 17.12 1.64 -4.23
N GLU A 178 16.44 2.40 -5.09
CA GLU A 178 16.40 3.86 -5.00
C GLU A 178 15.79 4.33 -3.67
N LEU A 179 14.68 3.74 -3.22
CA LEU A 179 14.09 4.11 -1.93
C LEU A 179 15.01 3.72 -0.76
N LEU A 180 15.68 2.57 -0.81
CA LEU A 180 16.63 2.17 0.22
C LEU A 180 17.82 3.13 0.32
N SER A 181 18.37 3.58 -0.80
CA SER A 181 19.49 4.53 -0.81
C SER A 181 19.06 5.91 -0.27
N LEU A 182 17.84 6.35 -0.58
CA LEU A 182 17.27 7.63 -0.15
C LEU A 182 16.82 7.65 1.32
N ARG A 183 16.87 6.54 2.08
CA ARG A 183 16.44 6.52 3.49
C ARG A 183 17.17 7.54 4.39
N LYS A 184 18.39 7.94 4.01
CA LYS A 184 19.19 8.95 4.73
C LYS A 184 18.90 10.39 4.25
N GLU A 185 18.01 10.53 3.28
CA GLU A 185 17.57 11.79 2.68
C GLU A 185 16.03 11.83 2.69
N PRO A 186 15.40 12.06 3.85
CA PRO A 186 13.96 11.86 4.03
C PRO A 186 13.08 12.64 3.04
N GLU A 187 13.47 13.88 2.71
CA GLU A 187 12.76 14.69 1.73
C GLU A 187 12.75 14.01 0.36
N ALA A 188 13.92 13.61 -0.15
CA ALA A 188 14.05 12.95 -1.44
C ALA A 188 13.32 11.60 -1.46
N PHE A 189 13.37 10.84 -0.36
CA PHE A 189 12.61 9.60 -0.22
C PHE A 189 11.10 9.82 -0.37
N ILE A 190 10.54 10.76 0.39
CA ILE A 190 9.09 11.01 0.40
C ILE A 190 8.63 11.53 -0.96
N LEU A 191 9.36 12.50 -1.53
CA LEU A 191 9.07 13.05 -2.86
C LEU A 191 9.15 11.97 -3.96
N LYS A 192 10.06 11.00 -3.83
CA LYS A 192 10.15 9.84 -4.72
C LYS A 192 8.94 8.92 -4.61
N VAL A 193 8.47 8.61 -3.40
CA VAL A 193 7.27 7.78 -3.18
C VAL A 193 6.03 8.43 -3.81
N PHE A 194 5.83 9.73 -3.58
CA PHE A 194 4.69 10.47 -4.14
C PHE A 194 4.90 10.93 -5.58
N ARG A 195 6.08 10.70 -6.16
CA ARG A 195 6.48 11.16 -7.50
C ARG A 195 6.13 12.64 -7.73
N SER A 196 6.39 13.45 -6.70
CA SER A 196 5.99 14.85 -6.63
C SER A 196 7.21 15.71 -6.27
N ALA A 197 7.22 16.96 -6.73
CA ALA A 197 8.15 17.98 -6.27
C ALA A 197 7.59 18.81 -5.11
N ASP A 198 6.31 18.59 -4.76
CA ASP A 198 5.62 19.35 -3.72
C ASP A 198 6.04 18.90 -2.31
N LYS A 199 6.71 19.81 -1.60
CA LYS A 199 7.20 19.59 -0.24
C LYS A 199 6.08 19.39 0.78
N VAL A 200 4.83 19.68 0.46
CA VAL A 200 3.69 19.39 1.35
C VAL A 200 3.66 17.92 1.78
N TRP A 201 4.12 16.99 0.92
CA TRP A 201 4.17 15.57 1.27
C TRP A 201 5.21 15.26 2.34
N VAL A 202 6.31 16.00 2.36
CA VAL A 202 7.34 15.89 3.42
C VAL A 202 6.73 16.26 4.76
N ASP A 203 6.05 17.41 4.83
CA ASP A 203 5.41 17.89 6.05
C ASP A 203 4.34 16.90 6.54
N ARG A 204 3.52 16.40 5.60
CA ARG A 204 2.47 15.43 5.89
C ARG A 204 3.02 14.10 6.41
N CYS A 205 4.19 13.67 5.95
CA CYS A 205 4.82 12.41 6.35
C CYS A 205 5.91 12.60 7.41
N SER A 206 5.94 13.74 8.10
CA SER A 206 6.94 14.03 9.14
C SER A 206 7.00 12.98 10.26
N SER A 207 5.90 12.24 10.50
CA SER A 207 5.82 11.18 11.51
C SER A 207 6.79 10.01 11.31
N ILE A 208 7.28 9.79 10.08
CA ILE A 208 8.28 8.75 9.76
C ILE A 208 9.70 9.32 9.59
N VAL A 209 9.89 10.62 9.84
CA VAL A 209 11.20 11.28 9.83
C VAL A 209 11.72 11.33 11.25
N VAL A 210 12.76 10.53 11.54
CA VAL A 210 13.31 10.38 12.89
C VAL A 210 14.75 10.89 12.96
N ASP A 211 15.15 11.33 14.15
CA ASP A 211 16.55 11.64 14.44
C ASP A 211 17.38 10.33 14.47
N ARG A 212 18.56 10.36 13.86
CA ARG A 212 19.53 9.26 13.83
C ARG A 212 20.55 9.38 14.95
#